data_AF-A0A0Q7FS21-F1
#
_entry.id   AF-A0A0Q7FS21-F1
#
_cell.length_a   1.000
_cell.length_b   1.000
_cell.length_c   1.000
_cell.angle_alpha   90.00
_cell.angle_beta   90.00
_cell.angle_gamma   90.00
#
_symmetry.space_group_name_H-M   'P 1'
#
loop_
_entity.id
_entity.type
_entity.pdbx_description
1 polymer ?
#
loop_
_entity_poly.entity_id
_entity_poly.type
_entity_poly.pdbx_seq_one_letter_code
_entity_poly.pdbx_strand_id
1 'polypeptide(L)'
;MRNFLFLILLLAQNSFSQSYEKNAECVRTKNLSEQKRLNHFPFSKSSQIKLISFKDNPKELSGQGLIKYIDSITLGKDAYNPKFYNETATLTSEQINKLTDIIFNFSYKKMPYTLEDVKCYMPRNAVLFLDVDNKIIAYLELCLVASISDLATKDSA
;
A
#
# COMPACT_ATOMS: atom_id res chain seq x y z
N MET A 1 46.70 -27.51 21.83
CA MET A 1 46.32 -26.42 20.91
C MET A 1 44.87 -26.69 20.51
N ARG A 2 43.85 -26.44 21.33
CA ARG A 2 43.41 -25.19 21.97
C ARG A 2 43.12 -24.12 20.92
N ASN A 3 41.83 -23.82 20.74
CA ASN A 3 41.23 -22.69 20.01
C ASN A 3 40.64 -22.92 18.60
N PHE A 4 39.92 -24.03 18.37
CA PHE A 4 38.99 -24.09 17.21
C PHE A 4 37.53 -24.37 17.56
N LEU A 5 37.19 -24.41 18.85
CA LEU A 5 35.82 -24.72 19.33
C LEU A 5 34.98 -23.50 19.74
N PHE A 6 35.50 -22.27 19.58
CA PHE A 6 34.84 -21.04 20.08
C PHE A 6 34.26 -20.12 18.99
N LEU A 7 34.49 -20.39 17.70
CA LEU A 7 34.01 -19.51 16.63
C LEU A 7 32.60 -19.83 16.09
N ILE A 8 31.99 -20.95 16.48
CA ILE A 8 30.65 -21.34 16.01
C ILE A 8 29.54 -20.76 16.92
N LEU A 9 29.88 -20.21 18.09
CA LEU A 9 28.91 -19.71 19.07
C LEU A 9 28.57 -18.21 18.99
N LEU A 10 29.18 -17.44 18.08
CA LEU A 10 29.01 -15.98 17.99
C LEU A 10 28.21 -15.48 16.77
N LEU A 11 27.74 -16.36 15.90
CA LEU A 11 26.92 -15.96 14.73
C LEU A 11 25.41 -16.14 14.93
N ALA A 12 24.97 -16.54 16.13
CA ALA A 12 23.58 -16.82 16.41
C ALA A 12 22.83 -15.70 17.14
N GLN A 13 23.22 -14.43 17.07
CA GLN A 13 22.39 -13.32 17.59
C GLN A 13 22.59 -12.07 16.74
N ASN A 14 21.68 -11.86 15.79
CA ASN A 14 21.08 -10.57 15.43
C ASN A 14 20.24 -10.73 14.16
N SER A 15 19.34 -11.73 14.15
CA SER A 15 18.14 -11.62 13.33
C SER A 15 17.23 -10.65 14.07
N PHE A 16 17.26 -9.37 13.69
CA PHE A 16 16.19 -8.44 14.04
C PHE A 16 14.94 -8.91 13.29
N SER A 17 14.27 -9.93 13.82
CA SER A 17 12.90 -10.21 13.46
C SER A 17 12.09 -9.11 14.11
N GLN A 18 11.66 -8.15 13.30
CA GLN A 18 10.72 -7.15 13.74
C GLN A 18 9.47 -7.91 14.21
N SER A 19 9.29 -7.98 15.52
CA SER A 19 8.12 -8.55 16.16
C SER A 19 6.89 -7.79 15.64
N TYR A 20 6.26 -8.30 14.57
CA TYR A 20 4.92 -7.90 14.23
C TYR A 20 4.04 -8.35 15.39
N GLU A 21 3.57 -7.38 16.17
CA GLU A 21 2.80 -7.64 17.36
C GLU A 21 1.63 -8.56 17.06
N LYS A 22 1.43 -9.55 17.94
CA LYS A 22 0.28 -10.46 18.00
C LYS A 22 -1.09 -9.74 18.03
N ASN A 23 -1.11 -8.41 18.15
CA ASN A 23 -2.30 -7.57 18.24
C ASN A 23 -2.81 -7.07 16.88
N ALA A 24 -2.01 -7.11 15.80
CA ALA A 24 -2.39 -6.62 14.47
C ALA A 24 -3.06 -7.69 13.58
N GLU A 25 -3.67 -8.71 14.19
CA GLU A 25 -4.36 -9.78 13.44
C GLU A 25 -5.56 -9.20 12.67
N CYS A 26 -5.46 -9.21 11.34
CA CYS A 26 -6.55 -8.88 10.43
C CYS A 26 -7.58 -10.00 10.47
N VAL A 27 -8.78 -9.71 10.96
CA VAL A 27 -9.88 -10.66 11.08
C VAL A 27 -11.08 -10.18 10.28
N ARG A 28 -11.78 -11.12 9.66
CA ARG A 28 -13.06 -10.85 9.03
C ARG A 28 -14.10 -10.59 10.11
N THR A 29 -14.61 -9.37 10.19
CA THR A 29 -15.59 -8.94 11.21
C THR A 29 -16.99 -8.77 10.64
N LYS A 30 -17.11 -8.63 9.31
CA LYS A 30 -18.39 -8.49 8.61
C LYS A 30 -18.43 -9.42 7.40
N ASN A 31 -19.64 -9.64 6.91
CA ASN A 31 -19.92 -10.42 5.71
C ASN A 31 -20.87 -9.63 4.78
N LEU A 32 -20.49 -8.39 4.46
CA LEU A 32 -21.22 -7.57 3.50
C LEU A 32 -21.05 -8.16 2.11
N SER A 33 -22.17 -8.35 1.42
CA SER A 33 -22.21 -8.77 0.03
C SER A 33 -21.54 -7.72 -0.87
N GLU A 34 -21.06 -8.15 -2.03
CA GLU A 34 -20.47 -7.26 -3.04
C GLU A 34 -21.39 -6.09 -3.36
N GLN A 35 -22.68 -6.35 -3.65
CA GLN A 35 -23.64 -5.29 -3.95
C GLN A 35 -23.74 -4.24 -2.84
N LYS A 36 -23.74 -4.65 -1.56
CA LYS A 36 -23.76 -3.70 -0.44
C LYS A 36 -22.47 -2.88 -0.40
N ARG A 37 -21.31 -3.53 -0.57
CA ARG A 37 -19.99 -2.87 -0.57
C ARG A 37 -19.86 -1.85 -1.71
N LEU A 38 -20.31 -2.20 -2.91
CA LEU A 38 -20.25 -1.33 -4.10
C LEU A 38 -21.21 -0.13 -4.02
N ASN A 39 -22.22 -0.15 -3.15
CA ASN A 39 -23.11 0.99 -2.93
C ASN A 39 -22.49 2.08 -2.05
N HIS A 40 -21.33 1.83 -1.43
CA HIS A 40 -20.61 2.84 -0.66
C HIS A 40 -19.75 3.72 -1.56
N PHE A 41 -19.70 5.02 -1.25
CA PHE A 41 -18.70 5.91 -1.81
C PHE A 41 -17.29 5.44 -1.38
N PRO A 42 -16.27 5.49 -2.25
CA PRO A 42 -16.29 6.04 -3.62
C PRO A 42 -16.73 5.06 -4.73
N PHE A 43 -16.88 3.77 -4.43
CA PHE A 43 -17.21 2.73 -5.41
C PHE A 43 -18.52 3.00 -6.15
N SER A 44 -19.56 3.48 -5.45
CA SER A 44 -20.88 3.75 -6.05
C SER A 44 -20.93 4.90 -7.05
N LYS A 45 -19.87 5.73 -7.10
CA LYS A 45 -19.74 6.85 -8.04
C LYS A 45 -18.60 6.67 -9.03
N SER A 46 -17.87 5.56 -8.94
CA SER A 46 -16.74 5.29 -9.82
C SER A 46 -17.22 4.62 -11.11
N SER A 47 -16.83 5.17 -12.26
CA SER A 47 -16.90 4.48 -13.54
C SER A 47 -15.65 3.63 -13.78
N GLN A 48 -14.51 4.07 -13.24
CA GLN A 48 -13.22 3.39 -13.33
C GLN A 48 -12.47 3.49 -12.01
N ILE A 49 -11.74 2.43 -11.68
CA ILE A 49 -10.85 2.39 -10.51
C ILE A 49 -9.48 1.99 -11.01
N LYS A 50 -8.47 2.82 -10.74
CA LYS A 50 -7.10 2.62 -11.21
C LYS A 50 -6.14 2.48 -10.05
N LEU A 51 -5.31 1.45 -10.07
CA LEU A 51 -4.10 1.40 -9.25
C LEU A 51 -2.99 2.13 -10.00
N ILE A 52 -2.35 3.11 -9.35
CA ILE A 52 -1.26 3.89 -9.93
C ILE A 52 0.00 3.75 -9.10
N SER A 53 1.14 3.87 -9.78
CA SER A 53 2.47 4.09 -9.21
C SER A 53 2.91 5.49 -9.61
N PHE A 54 3.17 6.34 -8.63
CA PHE A 54 3.53 7.73 -8.87
C PHE A 54 4.99 7.85 -9.29
N LYS A 55 5.26 8.79 -10.19
CA LYS A 55 6.63 9.08 -10.61
C LYS A 55 7.29 10.00 -9.59
N ASP A 56 8.06 9.40 -8.67
CA ASP A 56 8.91 10.17 -7.76
C ASP A 56 9.88 11.06 -8.58
N ASN A 57 9.95 12.34 -8.21
CA ASN A 57 10.99 13.22 -8.73
C ASN A 57 12.30 12.86 -8.03
N PRO A 58 13.40 12.54 -8.75
CA PRO A 58 14.67 12.16 -8.12
C PRO A 58 15.29 13.27 -7.25
N LYS A 59 14.82 14.52 -7.39
CA LYS A 59 15.22 15.65 -6.55
C LYS A 59 14.37 15.81 -5.28
N GLU A 60 13.31 15.02 -5.13
CA GLU A 60 12.43 15.02 -3.96
C GLU A 60 12.67 13.78 -3.10
N LEU A 61 12.38 13.90 -1.80
CA LEU A 61 12.33 12.73 -0.94
C LEU A 61 11.22 11.81 -1.43
N SER A 62 11.51 10.51 -1.49
CA SER A 62 10.60 9.55 -2.07
C SER A 62 9.23 9.54 -1.37
N GLY A 63 8.16 9.36 -2.15
CA GLY A 63 6.77 9.39 -1.67
C GLY A 63 6.21 10.80 -1.46
N GLN A 64 7.04 11.83 -1.25
CA GLN A 64 6.55 13.21 -1.16
C GLN A 64 5.95 13.69 -2.47
N GLY A 65 6.43 13.18 -3.61
CA GLY A 65 5.89 13.52 -4.92
C GLY A 65 4.41 13.17 -5.04
N LEU A 66 4.02 11.96 -4.57
CA LEU A 66 2.63 11.54 -4.57
C LEU A 66 1.79 12.41 -3.63
N ILE A 67 2.27 12.68 -2.41
CA ILE A 67 1.55 13.52 -1.44
C ILE A 67 1.28 14.90 -2.03
N LYS A 68 2.32 15.59 -2.54
CA LYS A 68 2.17 16.91 -3.15
C LYS A 68 1.21 16.89 -4.35
N TYR A 69 1.27 15.84 -5.16
CA TYR A 69 0.36 15.69 -6.29
C TYR A 69 -1.08 15.51 -5.83
N ILE A 70 -1.33 14.64 -4.86
CA ILE A 70 -2.65 14.42 -4.27
C ILE A 70 -3.19 15.71 -3.64
N ASP A 71 -2.37 16.44 -2.89
CA ASP A 71 -2.73 17.73 -2.30
C ASP A 71 -3.07 18.79 -3.35
N SER A 72 -2.53 18.66 -4.57
CA SER A 72 -2.83 19.57 -5.68
C SER A 72 -4.13 19.24 -6.42
N ILE A 73 -4.69 18.05 -6.23
CA ILE A 73 -5.91 17.60 -6.93
C ILE A 73 -7.14 18.23 -6.28
N THR A 74 -7.96 18.88 -7.10
CA THR A 74 -9.32 19.26 -6.73
C THR A 74 -10.29 18.15 -7.14
N LEU A 75 -10.76 17.38 -6.16
CA LEU A 75 -11.69 16.27 -6.39
C LEU A 75 -12.96 16.73 -7.12
N GLY A 76 -13.40 15.92 -8.09
CA GLY A 76 -14.53 16.19 -8.97
C GLY A 76 -14.27 17.26 -10.05
N LYS A 77 -13.09 17.90 -10.07
CA LYS A 77 -12.74 18.89 -11.09
C LYS A 77 -11.58 18.45 -11.96
N ASP A 78 -10.52 17.94 -11.34
CA ASP A 78 -9.32 17.53 -12.07
C ASP A 78 -9.50 16.15 -12.69
N ALA A 79 -9.09 16.05 -13.95
CA ALA A 79 -9.15 14.81 -14.72
C ALA A 79 -7.89 13.99 -14.52
N TYR A 80 -8.06 12.66 -14.56
CA TYR A 80 -6.94 11.74 -14.64
C TYR A 80 -6.06 12.06 -15.85
N ASN A 81 -4.75 12.22 -15.62
CA ASN A 81 -3.77 12.45 -16.68
C ASN A 81 -2.61 11.46 -16.54
N PRO A 82 -2.46 10.51 -17.50
CA PRO A 82 -1.49 9.43 -17.39
C PRO A 82 -0.03 9.90 -17.31
N LYS A 83 0.27 11.14 -17.69
CA LYS A 83 1.64 11.70 -17.65
C LYS A 83 2.23 11.82 -16.24
N PHE A 84 1.40 11.79 -15.21
CA PHE A 84 1.85 11.90 -13.82
C PHE A 84 2.23 10.56 -13.17
N TYR A 85 1.97 9.43 -13.84
CA TYR A 85 2.16 8.11 -13.25
C TYR A 85 3.18 7.29 -14.05
N ASN A 86 3.95 6.45 -13.35
CA ASN A 86 4.91 5.54 -13.96
C ASN A 86 4.25 4.24 -14.43
N GLU A 87 3.38 3.68 -13.58
CA GLU A 87 2.64 2.45 -13.86
C GLU A 87 1.17 2.65 -13.51
N THR A 88 0.28 2.06 -14.31
CA THR A 88 -1.16 2.19 -14.11
C THR A 88 -1.84 0.90 -14.50
N ALA A 89 -2.77 0.43 -13.66
CA ALA A 89 -3.63 -0.71 -13.95
C ALA A 89 -5.09 -0.32 -13.68
N THR A 90 -5.98 -0.58 -14.63
CA THR A 90 -7.42 -0.44 -14.40
C THR A 90 -7.93 -1.73 -13.78
N LEU A 91 -8.58 -1.64 -12.62
CA LEU A 91 -9.04 -2.81 -11.89
C LEU A 91 -10.25 -3.44 -12.59
N THR A 92 -10.24 -4.77 -12.70
CA THR A 92 -11.40 -5.55 -13.17
C THR A 92 -12.46 -5.63 -12.07
N SER A 93 -13.69 -5.99 -12.42
CA SER A 93 -14.76 -6.21 -11.43
C SER A 93 -14.37 -7.23 -10.35
N GLU A 94 -13.65 -8.29 -10.71
CA GLU A 94 -13.15 -9.29 -9.76
C GLU A 94 -12.14 -8.68 -8.77
N GLN A 95 -11.22 -7.86 -9.26
CA GLN A 95 -10.24 -7.17 -8.41
C GLN A 95 -10.90 -6.12 -7.52
N ILE A 96 -11.89 -5.39 -8.03
CA ILE A 96 -12.71 -4.45 -7.26
C ILE A 96 -13.47 -5.19 -6.15
N ASN A 97 -14.04 -6.35 -6.45
CA ASN A 97 -14.73 -7.18 -5.47
C ASN A 97 -13.78 -7.62 -4.35
N LYS A 98 -12.57 -8.10 -4.69
CA LYS A 98 -11.54 -8.46 -3.70
C LYS A 98 -11.09 -7.26 -2.86
N LEU A 99 -10.82 -6.12 -3.50
CA LEU A 99 -10.40 -4.89 -2.82
C LEU A 99 -11.45 -4.40 -1.82
N THR A 100 -12.71 -4.31 -2.27
CA THR A 100 -13.81 -3.88 -1.40
C THR A 100 -14.07 -4.89 -0.29
N ASP A 101 -13.83 -6.19 -0.53
CA ASP A 101 -14.02 -7.22 0.49
C ASP A 101 -13.02 -7.00 1.64
N ILE A 102 -11.76 -6.72 1.31
CA ILE A 102 -10.74 -6.35 2.29
C ILE A 102 -11.18 -5.09 3.07
N ILE A 103 -11.56 -4.02 2.37
CA ILE A 103 -11.88 -2.72 2.99
C ILE A 103 -13.09 -2.81 3.95
N PHE A 104 -14.14 -3.52 3.56
CA PHE A 104 -15.41 -3.46 4.28
C PHE A 104 -15.65 -4.65 5.23
N ASN A 105 -15.01 -5.80 4.98
CA ASN A 105 -15.26 -7.02 5.75
C ASN A 105 -14.16 -7.37 6.73
N PHE A 106 -12.96 -6.80 6.58
CA PHE A 106 -11.85 -7.03 7.51
C PHE A 106 -11.65 -5.84 8.44
N SER A 107 -11.21 -6.13 9.66
CA SER A 107 -10.74 -5.16 10.65
C SER A 107 -9.69 -5.83 11.53
N TYR A 108 -9.13 -5.11 12.48
CA TYR A 108 -8.17 -5.65 13.43
C TYR A 108 -8.87 -6.13 14.71
N LYS A 109 -8.42 -7.25 15.26
CA LYS A 109 -8.93 -7.78 16.53
C LYS A 109 -8.69 -6.82 17.70
N LYS A 110 -7.57 -6.10 17.65
CA LYS A 110 -7.26 -4.94 18.49
C LYS A 110 -6.68 -3.87 17.57
N MET A 111 -6.94 -2.59 17.87
CA MET A 111 -6.38 -1.51 17.08
C MET A 111 -4.85 -1.65 17.11
N PRO A 112 -4.18 -1.81 15.95
CA PRO A 112 -2.73 -1.84 15.93
C PRO A 112 -2.28 -0.49 16.47
N TYR A 113 -1.40 -0.47 17.47
CA TYR A 113 -0.91 0.79 18.02
C TYR A 113 -0.44 1.66 16.85
N THR A 114 -1.04 2.85 16.73
CA THR A 114 -0.54 3.87 15.84
C THR A 114 0.85 4.20 16.38
N LEU A 115 1.89 3.70 15.72
CA LEU A 115 3.24 4.12 16.00
C LEU A 115 3.23 5.66 15.91
N GLU A 116 3.36 6.34 17.04
CA GLU A 116 3.54 7.80 17.15
C GLU A 116 4.85 8.28 16.49
N ASP A 117 5.45 7.46 15.63
CA ASP A 117 6.69 7.68 14.92
C ASP A 117 6.69 6.93 13.57
N VAL A 118 5.68 7.09 12.72
CA VAL A 118 5.81 6.70 11.30
C VAL A 118 6.78 7.65 10.60
N LYS A 119 8.08 7.53 10.91
CA LYS A 119 9.18 8.31 10.34
C LYS A 119 9.41 8.05 8.85
N CYS A 120 8.59 7.22 8.21
CA CYS A 120 8.68 6.85 6.80
C CYS A 120 7.29 6.73 6.14
N TYR A 121 6.42 7.75 6.26
CA TYR A 121 5.21 7.85 5.42
C TYR A 121 5.59 8.28 4.00
N MET A 122 5.79 7.30 3.12
CA MET A 122 6.30 7.51 1.75
C MET A 122 5.45 6.74 0.73
N PRO A 123 4.15 7.08 0.59
CA PRO A 123 3.28 6.37 -0.34
C PRO A 123 3.79 6.58 -1.76
N ARG A 124 4.00 5.49 -2.50
CA ARG A 124 4.35 5.53 -3.93
C ARG A 124 3.22 5.06 -4.82
N ASN A 125 2.17 4.50 -4.22
CA ASN A 125 1.04 3.94 -4.92
C ASN A 125 -0.25 4.54 -4.40
N ALA A 126 -1.27 4.59 -5.26
CA ALA A 126 -2.61 4.95 -4.85
C ALA A 126 -3.65 4.20 -5.68
N VAL A 127 -4.83 4.02 -5.11
CA VAL A 127 -6.03 3.68 -5.88
C VAL A 127 -6.76 4.98 -6.18
N LEU A 128 -6.94 5.31 -7.45
CA LEU A 128 -7.75 6.44 -7.90
C LEU A 128 -9.15 5.97 -8.28
N PHE A 129 -10.15 6.73 -7.86
CA PHE A 129 -11.55 6.52 -8.18
C PHE A 129 -11.98 7.61 -9.15
N LEU A 130 -12.41 7.21 -10.34
CA LEU A 130 -12.73 8.11 -11.45
C LEU A 130 -14.21 8.03 -11.78
N ASP A 131 -14.87 9.17 -11.99
CA ASP A 131 -16.25 9.21 -12.47
C ASP A 131 -16.34 8.96 -13.99
N VAL A 132 -17.54 9.10 -14.55
CA VAL A 132 -17.82 8.88 -15.98
C VAL A 132 -17.10 9.89 -16.89
N ASP A 133 -16.76 11.07 -16.37
CA ASP A 133 -16.06 12.14 -17.08
C ASP A 133 -14.53 12.08 -16.85
N ASN A 134 -14.05 10.95 -16.32
CA ASN A 134 -12.64 10.70 -16.01
C ASN A 134 -12.07 11.68 -14.97
N LYS A 135 -12.94 12.26 -14.12
CA LYS A 135 -12.54 13.13 -13.00
C LYS A 135 -12.21 12.30 -11.77
N ILE A 136 -11.17 12.71 -11.06
CA ILE A 136 -10.76 12.06 -9.81
C ILE A 136 -11.75 12.47 -8.72
N ILE A 137 -12.52 11.51 -8.20
CA ILE A 137 -13.54 11.77 -7.16
C ILE A 137 -13.11 11.31 -5.77
N ALA A 138 -12.15 10.40 -5.69
CA ALA A 138 -11.50 9.99 -4.45
C ALA A 138 -10.18 9.29 -4.77
N TYR A 139 -9.40 9.04 -3.71
CA TYR A 139 -8.21 8.21 -3.77
C TYR A 139 -8.01 7.44 -2.45
N LEU A 140 -7.21 6.38 -2.51
CA LEU A 140 -6.69 5.66 -1.35
C LEU A 140 -5.18 5.57 -1.50
N GLU A 141 -4.44 6.23 -0.62
CA GLU A 141 -2.98 6.16 -0.58
C GLU A 141 -2.52 4.78 -0.09
N LEU A 142 -1.49 4.23 -0.74
CA LEU A 142 -0.92 2.93 -0.40
C LEU A 142 0.57 3.09 -0.11
N CYS A 143 0.94 2.82 1.14
CA CYS A 143 2.32 2.70 1.59
C CYS A 143 2.77 1.24 1.46
N LEU A 144 2.99 0.78 0.22
CA LEU A 144 3.60 -0.52 -0.03
C LEU A 144 5.13 -0.35 -0.01
N VAL A 145 5.76 -0.66 1.13
CA VAL A 145 7.22 -0.76 1.19
C VAL A 145 7.60 -2.19 0.84
N ALA A 146 8.24 -2.39 -0.31
CA ALA A 146 9.00 -3.60 -0.52
C ALA A 146 10.25 -3.50 0.35
N SER A 147 10.31 -4.25 1.45
CA SER A 147 11.59 -4.53 2.10
C SER A 147 12.41 -5.38 1.13
N ILE A 148 13.25 -4.75 0.32
CA ILE A 148 14.36 -5.46 -0.33
C ILE A 148 15.41 -5.71 0.75
N SER A 149 15.16 -6.73 1.56
CA SER A 149 16.19 -7.46 2.27
C SER A 149 15.94 -8.93 1.96
N ASP A 150 16.85 -9.50 1.16
CA ASP A 150 17.07 -10.94 0.92
C ASP A 150 16.43 -11.62 -0.29
N LEU A 151 16.36 -10.93 -1.44
CA LEU A 151 16.46 -11.60 -2.75
C LEU A 151 17.65 -11.04 -3.54
N ALA A 152 18.82 -11.05 -2.92
CA ALA A 152 20.08 -11.16 -3.63
C ALA A 152 20.55 -12.61 -3.48
N THR A 153 20.00 -13.52 -4.28
CA THR A 153 20.76 -14.73 -4.61
C THR A 153 21.99 -14.26 -5.37
N LYS A 154 23.11 -14.26 -4.66
CA LYS A 154 24.45 -14.06 -5.17
C LYS A 154 24.74 -15.21 -6.14
N ASP A 155 24.38 -15.05 -7.40
CA ASP A 155 24.87 -15.94 -8.44
C ASP A 155 26.37 -15.71 -8.56
N SER A 156 27.08 -16.82 -8.33
CA SER A 156 28.52 -16.91 -8.23
C SER A 156 29.12 -16.96 -9.63
N ALA A 157 30.17 -16.17 -9.86
CA ALA A 157 31.20 -16.43 -10.86
C ALA A 157 32.56 -16.12 -10.22
#